data_AF-A0A944C845-F1
#
_entry.id   AF-A0A944C845-F1
#
_cell.length_a   1.000
_cell.length_b   1.000
_cell.length_c   1.000
_cell.angle_alpha   90.00
_cell.angle_beta   90.00
_cell.angle_gamma   90.00
#
_symmetry.space_group_name_H-M   'P 1'
#
loop_
_entity.id
_entity.type
_entity.pdbx_description
1 polymer ?
#
loop_
_entity_poly.entity_id
_entity_poly.type
_entity_poly.pdbx_seq_one_letter_code
_entity_poly.pdbx_strand_id
1 'polypeptide(L)' 'MSFEAALKRLDEISVTMEQPDITLDDSMKCYSEAVELIAFCRKYISDAKLTVRKLEEE' A
#
# COMPACT_ATOMS: atom_id res chain seq x y z
N MET A 1 -8.27 4.10 -7.35
CA MET A 1 -7.85 4.01 -5.93
C MET A 1 -6.92 5.19 -5.66
N SER A 2 -7.13 5.96 -4.59
CA SER A 2 -6.21 7.03 -4.19
C SER A 2 -5.08 6.48 -3.31
N PHE A 3 -3.99 7.24 -3.17
CA PHE A 3 -2.89 6.90 -2.27
C PHE A 3 -3.37 6.79 -0.81
N GLU A 4 -4.19 7.73 -0.35
CA GLU A 4 -4.72 7.71 1.02
C GLU A 4 -5.63 6.50 1.27
N ALA A 5 -6.43 6.11 0.27
CA ALA A 5 -7.27 4.91 0.37
C ALA A 5 -6.41 3.65 0.47
N ALA A 6 -5.32 3.56 -0.31
CA ALA A 6 -4.39 2.44 -0.27
C ALA A 6 -3.65 2.35 1.09
N LEU A 7 -3.23 3.49 1.63
CA LEU A 7 -2.64 3.55 2.97
C LEU A 7 -3.62 3.14 4.07
N LYS A 8 -4.85 3.68 4.03
CA LYS A 8 -5.89 3.29 4.99
C LYS A 8 -6.15 1.79 4.95
N ARG A 9 -6.15 1.20 3.76
CA ARG A 9 -6.34 -0.25 3.62
C ARG A 9 -5.17 -1.05 4.18
N LEU A 10 -3.93 -0.58 4.01
CA LEU A 10 -2.76 -1.18 4.66
C LEU A 10 -2.85 -1.14 6.20
N ASP A 11 -3.34 -0.03 6.77
CA ASP A 11 -3.57 0.06 8.22
C ASP A 11 -4.63 -0.96 8.69
N GLU A 12 -5.74 -1.08 7.95
CA GLU A 12 -6.79 -2.08 8.23
C GLU A 12 -6.25 -3.52 8.16
N ILE A 13 -5.39 -3.80 7.17
CA ILE A 13 -4.72 -5.10 7.05
C ILE A 13 -3.80 -5.34 8.25
N SER A 14 -3.02 -4.34 8.67
CA SER A 14 -2.13 -4.46 9.84
C SER A 14 -2.92 -4.81 11.10
N VAL A 15 -4.04 -4.11 11.35
CA VAL A 15 -4.92 -4.39 12.49
C VAL A 15 -5.51 -5.80 12.40
N THR A 16 -5.87 -6.24 11.19
CA THR A 16 -6.42 -7.59 10.97
C THR A 16 -5.36 -8.67 11.24
N MET A 17 -4.13 -8.46 10.78
CA MET A 17 -3.00 -9.39 10.98
C MET A 17 -2.55 -9.47 12.45
N GLU A 18 -2.81 -8.44 13.25
CA GLU A 18 -2.55 -8.44 14.69
C GLU A 18 -3.62 -9.19 15.50
N GLN A 19 -4.75 -9.57 14.89
CA GLN A 19 -5.79 -10.29 15.61
C GLN A 19 -5.33 -11.70 16.01
N PRO A 20 -5.50 -12.10 17.28
CA PRO A 20 -5.00 -13.39 17.78
C PRO A 20 -5.73 -14.61 17.20
N ASP A 21 -6.89 -14.41 16.58
CA ASP A 21 -7.74 -15.42 15.98
C ASP A 21 -7.66 -15.47 14.44
N ILE A 22 -6.74 -14.71 13.83
CA ILE A 22 -6.55 -14.75 12.37
C ILE A 22 -6.12 -16.15 11.92
N THR A 23 -6.77 -16.65 10.86
CA THR A 23 -6.42 -17.94 10.28
C THR A 23 -5.21 -17.83 9.36
N LEU A 24 -4.56 -18.96 9.09
CA LEU A 24 -3.45 -18.99 8.13
C LEU A 24 -3.90 -18.56 6.71
N ASP A 25 -5.13 -18.90 6.32
CA ASP A 25 -5.67 -18.52 5.00
C ASP A 25 -5.92 -17.01 4.92
N ASP A 26 -6.48 -16.42 5.98
CA ASP A 26 -6.75 -14.99 6.03
C ASP A 26 -5.45 -14.17 6.13
N SER A 27 -4.47 -14.63 6.89
CA SER A 27 -3.15 -13.98 6.95
C SER A 27 -2.43 -14.00 5.60
N MET A 28 -2.56 -15.08 4.82
CA MET A 28 -2.04 -15.16 3.45
C MET A 28 -2.74 -14.19 2.49
N LYS A 29 -4.07 -14.06 2.59
CA LYS A 29 -4.85 -13.08 1.80
C LYS A 29 -4.46 -11.65 2.14
N CYS A 30 -4.42 -11.32 3.43
CA CYS A 30 -3.97 -10.03 3.97
C CYS A 30 -2.57 -9.67 3.45
N TYR A 31 -1.64 -10.64 3.49
CA TYR A 31 -0.28 -10.43 3.01
C TYR A 31 -0.24 -10.16 1.50
N SER A 32 -0.96 -10.95 0.70
CA SER A 32 -1.04 -10.74 -0.76
C SER A 32 -1.60 -9.36 -1.10
N GLU A 33 -2.70 -8.97 -0.45
CA GLU A 33 -3.31 -7.65 -0.63
C GLU A 33 -2.33 -6.53 -0.21
N ALA A 34 -1.63 -6.69 0.92
CA ALA A 34 -0.65 -5.72 1.37
C ALA A 34 0.50 -5.52 0.38
N VAL A 35 1.01 -6.60 -0.22
CA VAL A 35 2.08 -6.51 -1.24
C VAL A 35 1.62 -5.71 -2.46
N GLU A 36 0.41 -5.94 -2.94
CA GLU A 36 -0.16 -5.20 -4.07
C GLU A 36 -0.35 -3.71 -3.76
N LEU A 37 -0.88 -3.40 -2.56
CA LEU A 37 -1.09 -2.03 -2.10
C LEU A 37 0.25 -1.28 -1.94
N ILE A 38 1.26 -1.94 -1.37
CA ILE A 38 2.61 -1.36 -1.23
C ILE A 38 3.21 -1.08 -2.62
N ALA A 39 3.06 -1.99 -3.57
CA ALA A 39 3.54 -1.78 -4.95
C ALA A 39 2.84 -0.58 -5.61
N PHE A 40 1.52 -0.46 -5.42
CA PHE A 40 0.75 0.70 -5.88
C PHE A 40 1.26 2.01 -5.27
N CYS A 41 1.41 2.07 -3.95
CA CYS A 41 1.88 3.25 -3.23
C CYS A 41 3.29 3.67 -3.69
N ARG A 42 4.21 2.72 -3.85
CA ARG A 42 5.57 2.99 -4.35
C ARG A 42 5.55 3.56 -5.75
N LYS A 43 4.73 3.01 -6.64
CA LYS A 43 4.58 3.51 -8.01
C LYS A 43 4.04 4.94 -8.02
N TYR A 44 3.00 5.21 -7.23
CA TYR A 44 2.40 6.55 -7.12
C TYR A 44 3.45 7.60 -6.69
N ILE A 45 4.24 7.29 -5.65
CA ILE A 45 5.31 8.19 -5.17
C ILE A 45 6.39 8.36 -6.24
N SER A 46 6.78 7.29 -6.94
CA SER A 46 7.78 7.34 -8.00
C SER A 46 7.34 8.27 -9.14
N ASP A 47 6.09 8.14 -9.58
CA ASP A 47 5.54 8.96 -10.66
C ASP A 47 5.43 10.44 -10.24
N ALA A 48 5.03 10.69 -8.98
CA ALA A 48 5.03 12.04 -8.41
C ALA A 48 6.43 12.65 -8.38
N LYS A 49 7.44 11.90 -7.91
CA LYS A 49 8.85 12.35 -7.88
C LYS A 49 9.37 12.65 -9.28
N LEU A 50 9.04 11.82 -10.27
CA LEU A 50 9.44 12.06 -11.66
C LEU A 50 8.83 13.36 -12.20
N THR A 51 7.56 13.61 -11.88
CA THR A 51 6.87 14.84 -12.28
C THR A 51 7.51 16.07 -11.66
N VAL A 52 7.83 16.03 -10.36
CA VAL A 52 8.53 17.13 -9.67
C VAL A 52 9.90 17.39 -10.31
N ARG A 53 10.71 16.35 -10.54
CA ARG A 53 12.03 16.51 -11.18
C ARG A 53 11.94 17.20 -12.54
N LYS A 54 10.96 16.82 -13.37
CA LYS A 54 10.76 17.46 -14.68
C LYS A 54 10.43 18.95 -14.57
N LEU A 55 9.69 19.35 -13.53
CA LEU A 55 9.36 20.75 -13.28
C LEU A 55 10.54 21.54 -12.69
N GLU A 56 11.47 20.88 -11.99
CA GLU A 56 12.69 21.50 -11.46
C GLU A 56 13.80 21.66 -12.52
N GLU A 57 13.74 20.92 -13.63
CA GLU A 57 14.69 20.99 -14.75
C GLU A 57 14.29 22.01 -15.84
N GLU A 58 13.11 22.66 -15.73
CA GLU A 58 12.67 23.81 -16.53
C GLU A 58 13.01 25.15 -15.86
#